data_AF-A0A7C7G3R9-F1
#
_entry.id   AF-A0A7C7G3R9-F1
#
_cell.length_a   1.000
_cell.length_b   1.000
_cell.length_c   1.000
_cell.angle_alpha   90.00
_cell.angle_beta   90.00
_cell.angle_gamma   90.00
#
_symmetry.space_group_name_H-M   'P 1'
#
loop_
_entity.id
_entity.type
_entity.pdbx_description
1 polymer ?
#
loop_
_entity_poly.entity_id
_entity_poly.type
_entity_poly.pdbx_seq_one_letter_code
_entity_poly.pdbx_strand_id
1 'polypeptide(L)'
;MSFKEKGLVTFKTVDGKLKEEVESETIITVTNKITKQEYGSDAEAAADVKDPNTTTKKEDIRRDVLIDIKKMPSLLAKSDLVNA
;
A
#
# COMPACT_ATOMS: atom_id res chain seq x y z
N MET A 1 7.03 7.02 -12.10
CA MET A 1 5.99 7.89 -11.53
C MET A 1 5.37 7.18 -10.35
N SER A 2 5.30 7.85 -9.20
CA SER A 2 4.51 7.42 -8.06
C SER A 2 3.14 8.11 -8.13
N PHE A 3 2.07 7.35 -7.91
CA PHE A 3 0.71 7.88 -7.93
C PHE A 3 0.12 7.91 -6.53
N LYS A 4 -0.56 9.01 -6.22
CA LYS A 4 -1.27 9.17 -4.96
C LYS A 4 -2.60 8.44 -5.07
N GLU A 5 -2.69 7.30 -4.43
CA GLU A 5 -3.97 6.63 -4.24
C GLU A 5 -4.62 7.21 -3.00
N LYS A 6 -5.78 7.86 -3.15
CA LYS A 6 -6.54 8.33 -1.99
C LYS A 6 -7.01 7.10 -1.22
N GLY A 7 -6.39 6.82 -0.08
CA GLY A 7 -6.90 5.83 0.86
C GLY A 7 -8.31 6.21 1.28
N LEU A 8 -9.31 5.45 0.85
CA LEU A 8 -10.71 5.69 1.21
C LEU A 8 -10.94 5.20 2.65
N VAL A 9 -11.26 6.13 3.53
CA VAL A 9 -11.63 5.94 4.94
C VAL A 9 -13.03 5.32 5.02
N THR A 10 -13.21 4.27 5.83
CA THR A 10 -14.55 3.73 6.16
C THR A 10 -14.66 3.43 7.65
N PHE A 11 -15.40 4.29 8.33
CA PHE A 11 -15.81 4.11 9.72
C PHE A 11 -16.68 2.86 9.85
N LYS A 12 -16.18 1.83 10.54
CA LYS A 12 -17.02 0.71 11.03
C LYS A 12 -16.93 0.62 12.54
N THR A 13 -18.08 0.75 13.18
CA THR A 13 -18.29 0.30 14.56
C THR A 13 -18.13 -1.21 14.59
N VAL A 14 -17.02 -1.70 15.15
CA VAL A 14 -16.80 -3.12 15.41
C VAL A 14 -16.79 -3.29 16.92
N ASP A 15 -17.74 -4.07 17.45
CA ASP A 15 -17.75 -4.52 18.85
C ASP A 15 -17.94 -3.43 19.94
N GLY A 16 -18.73 -2.38 19.66
CA GLY A 16 -19.14 -1.40 20.68
C GLY A 16 -18.03 -0.55 21.30
N LYS A 17 -16.80 -0.58 20.76
CA LYS A 17 -15.66 0.24 21.20
C LYS A 17 -15.27 1.25 20.12
N LEU A 18 -15.12 2.51 20.50
CA LEU A 18 -14.59 3.58 19.65
C LEU A 18 -13.15 3.22 19.22
N LYS A 19 -12.95 2.96 17.93
CA LYS A 19 -11.62 2.91 17.32
C LYS A 19 -11.33 4.28 16.71
N GLU A 20 -10.22 4.90 17.09
CA GLU A 20 -9.68 6.07 16.38
C GLU A 20 -9.28 5.63 14.96
N GLU A 21 -9.90 6.21 13.95
CA GLU A 21 -9.51 6.04 12.55
C GLU A 21 -8.49 7.15 12.23
N VAL A 22 -7.23 6.75 12.07
CA VAL A 22 -6.12 7.67 11.80
C VAL A 22 -6.14 8.03 10.32
N GLU A 23 -6.27 9.32 10.00
CA GLU A 23 -6.11 9.81 8.63
C GLU A 23 -4.71 9.48 8.13
N SER A 24 -4.62 8.73 7.02
CA SER A 24 -3.36 8.39 6.38
C SER A 24 -3.36 8.81 4.91
N GLU A 25 -2.26 9.41 4.47
CA GLU A 25 -1.99 9.60 3.05
C GLU A 25 -1.19 8.41 2.54
N THR A 26 -1.63 7.80 1.44
CA THR A 26 -0.93 6.66 0.84
C THR A 26 -0.34 7.06 -0.51
N ILE A 27 0.96 6.81 -0.67
CA ILE A 27 1.68 7.01 -1.92
C ILE A 27 2.12 5.64 -2.41
N ILE A 28 1.72 5.30 -3.63
CA ILE A 28 1.99 4.00 -4.23
C ILE A 28 2.93 4.18 -5.40
N THR A 29 3.99 3.39 -5.42
CA THR A 29 4.96 3.34 -6.51
C THR A 29 4.96 1.93 -7.06
N VAL A 30 4.73 1.79 -8.36
CA VAL A 30 4.78 0.49 -9.04
C VAL A 30 5.94 0.53 -10.02
N THR A 31 6.84 -0.44 -9.94
CA THR A 31 8.09 -0.43 -10.69
C THR A 31 8.48 -1.81 -11.17
N ASN A 32 8.99 -1.93 -12.39
CA ASN A 32 9.61 -3.14 -12.90
C ASN A 32 11.06 -3.23 -12.43
N LYS A 33 11.41 -4.32 -11.75
CA LYS A 33 12.77 -4.52 -11.20
C LYS A 33 13.83 -4.69 -12.28
N ILE A 34 13.47 -5.25 -13.43
CA ILE A 34 14.38 -5.55 -14.54
C ILE A 34 14.51 -4.32 -15.44
N THR A 35 13.40 -3.86 -16.01
CA THR A 35 13.41 -2.75 -17.00
C THR A 35 13.56 -1.38 -16.35
N LYS A 36 13.42 -1.29 -15.02
CA LYS A 36 13.36 -0.03 -14.25
C LYS A 36 12.22 0.90 -14.64
N GLN A 37 11.27 0.40 -15.43
CA GLN A 37 10.09 1.15 -15.81
C GLN A 37 9.19 1.37 -14.61
N GLU A 38 8.76 2.61 -14.41
CA GLU A 38 7.78 2.96 -13.40
C GLU A 38 6.40 3.08 -14.06
N TYR A 39 5.37 2.54 -13.40
CA TYR A 39 4.00 2.56 -13.90
C TYR A 39 3.16 3.56 -13.12
N GLY A 40 2.29 4.30 -13.81
CA GLY A 40 1.38 5.28 -13.20
C GLY A 40 0.14 4.65 -12.58
N SER A 41 -0.06 3.34 -12.78
CA SER A 41 -1.18 2.58 -12.24
C SER A 41 -0.88 1.08 -12.22
N ASP A 42 -1.62 0.33 -11.39
CA ASP A 42 -1.59 -1.13 -11.42
C ASP A 42 -2.10 -1.72 -12.74
N ALA A 43 -3.01 -1.02 -13.42
CA ALA A 43 -3.55 -1.45 -14.70
C ALA A 43 -2.48 -1.44 -15.79
N GLU A 44 -1.62 -0.42 -15.83
CA GLU A 44 -0.50 -0.34 -16.76
C GLU A 44 0.53 -1.45 -16.50
N ALA A 45 0.89 -1.69 -15.24
CA ALA A 45 1.78 -2.78 -14.89
C ALA A 45 1.20 -4.15 -15.28
N ALA A 46 -0.10 -4.36 -15.07
CA ALA A 46 -0.79 -5.59 -15.46
C ALA A 46 -0.93 -5.75 -16.98
N ALA A 47 -1.07 -4.65 -17.72
CA ALA A 47 -1.08 -4.66 -19.18
C ALA A 47 0.30 -5.04 -19.72
N ASP A 48 1.37 -4.47 -19.15
CA ASP A 48 2.75 -4.79 -19.52
C ASP A 48 3.06 -6.28 -19.30
N VAL A 49 2.63 -6.85 -18.17
CA VAL A 49 2.79 -8.30 -17.89
C VAL A 49 2.02 -9.20 -18.87
N LYS A 50 0.93 -8.69 -19.46
CA LYS A 50 0.09 -9.46 -20.39
C LYS A 50 0.50 -9.29 -21.84
N ASP A 51 1.38 -8.34 -22.14
CA ASP A 51 1.84 -8.08 -23.48
C ASP A 51 2.84 -9.18 -23.91
N PRO A 52 2.53 -9.98 -24.95
CA PRO A 52 3.44 -11.02 -25.42
C PRO A 52 4.74 -10.46 -26.04
N ASN A 53 4.81 -9.16 -26.31
CA ASN A 53 6.00 -8.49 -26.82
C ASN A 53 6.96 -8.03 -25.71
N THR A 54 6.56 -8.13 -24.45
CA THR A 54 7.41 -7.78 -23.31
C THR A 54 7.82 -9.04 -22.57
N THR A 55 9.00 -9.02 -21.97
CA THR A 55 9.48 -10.12 -21.11
C THR A 55 9.05 -9.92 -19.65
N THR A 56 8.26 -8.88 -19.38
CA THR A 56 7.83 -8.50 -18.05
C THR A 56 6.96 -9.60 -17.46
N LYS A 57 7.39 -10.15 -16.32
CA LYS A 57 6.58 -11.08 -15.54
C LYS A 57 5.98 -10.39 -14.34
N LYS A 58 4.92 -10.97 -13.79
CA LYS A 58 4.30 -10.49 -12.55
C LYS A 58 5.29 -10.44 -11.38
N GLU A 59 6.27 -11.34 -11.39
CA GLU A 59 7.35 -11.44 -10.41
C GLU A 59 8.33 -10.26 -10.48
N ASP A 60 8.41 -9.59 -11.62
CA ASP A 60 9.30 -8.45 -11.86
C ASP A 60 8.69 -7.14 -11.37
N ILE A 61 7.38 -7.11 -11.17
CA ILE A 61 6.67 -5.94 -10.65
C ILE A 61 6.87 -5.85 -9.13
N ARG A 62 7.42 -4.72 -8.70
CA ARG A 62 7.54 -4.30 -7.31
C ARG A 62 6.49 -3.22 -7.03
N ARG A 63 5.77 -3.37 -5.92
CA ARG A 63 4.85 -2.36 -5.39
C ARG A 63 5.40 -1.86 -4.07
N ASP A 64 5.77 -0.60 -4.03
CA ASP A 64 6.14 0.10 -2.81
C ASP A 64 4.94 0.93 -2.34
N VAL A 65 4.58 0.76 -1.07
CA VAL A 65 3.48 1.47 -0.42
C VAL A 65 4.04 2.28 0.71
N LEU A 66 3.95 3.60 0.60
CA LEU A 66 4.30 4.54 1.66
C LEU A 66 3.01 5.03 2.29
N ILE A 67 2.86 4.79 3.59
CA ILE A 67 1.72 5.25 4.38
C ILE A 67 2.24 6.33 5.31
N ASP A 68 1.80 7.56 5.06
CA ASP A 68 2.07 8.70 5.93
C ASP A 68 0.90 8.87 6.90
N ILE A 69 1.18 8.83 8.20
CA ILE A 69 0.19 8.98 9.27
C ILE A 69 0.59 10.13 10.18
N LYS A 70 -0.35 11.05 10.40
CA LYS A 70 -0.13 12.20 11.30
C LYS A 70 0.23 11.78 12.73
N LYS A 71 -0.28 10.62 13.17
CA LYS A 71 -0.04 10.07 14.50
C LYS A 71 -0.06 8.56 14.46
N MET A 72 1.07 7.93 14.81
CA MET A 72 1.12 6.49 15.07
C MET A 72 0.20 6.15 16.25
N PRO A 73 -0.77 5.22 16.09
CA PRO A 73 -1.48 4.68 17.24
C PRO A 73 -0.49 3.96 18.16
N SER A 74 -0.77 3.92 19.46
CA SER A 74 0.07 3.20 20.42
C SER A 74 0.03 1.69 20.17
N LEU A 75 0.99 1.20 19.36
CA LEU A 75 1.08 -0.22 18.96
C LEU A 75 1.26 -1.17 20.15
N LEU A 76 1.86 -0.68 21.24
CA LEU A 76 2.21 -1.48 22.43
C LEU A 76 1.11 -1.48 23.52
N ALA A 77 0.08 -0.64 23.42
CA ALA A 77 -0.93 -0.52 24.48
C ALA A 77 -1.85 -1.75 24.61
N LYS A 78 -1.81 -2.67 23.64
CA LYS A 78 -2.59 -3.93 23.62
C LYS A 78 -1.72 -5.17 23.41
N SER A 79 -0.40 -5.03 23.49
CA SER A 79 0.49 -6.17 23.36
C SER A 79 0.75 -6.77 24.74
N ASP A 80 0.28 -7.99 24.97
CA ASP A 80 0.58 -8.78 26.18
C ASP A 80 2.09 -9.09 26.34
N LEU A 81 2.94 -8.60 25.44
CA LEU A 81 4.41 -8.74 25.47
C LEU A 81 5.10 -8.00 26.63
N VAL A 82 4.38 -7.20 27.42
CA VAL A 82 4.95 -6.52 28.61
C VAL A 82 4.95 -7.40 29.87
N ASN A 83 4.32 -8.58 29.83
CA ASN A 83 4.27 -9.50 30.97
C ASN A 83 5.19 -10.74 30.82
N ALA A 84 6.20 -10.68 29.96
CA ALA A 84 7.22 -11.74 29.82
C ALA A 84 8.46 -11.48 30.68
#